data_AF-A0A1Q5QUQ6-F1
#
_entry.id   AF-A0A1Q5QUQ6-F1
#
_cell.length_a   1.000
_cell.length_b   1.000
_cell.length_c   1.000
_cell.angle_alpha   90.00
_cell.angle_beta   90.00
_cell.angle_gamma   90.00
#
_symmetry.space_group_name_H-M   'P 1'
#
loop_
_entity.id
_entity.type
_entity.pdbx_description
1 polymer ?
#
loop_
_entity_poly.entity_id
_entity_poly.type
_entity_poly.pdbx_seq_one_letter_code
_entity_poly.pdbx_strand_id
1 'polypeptide(L)'
;MITDTFDRRTIAKMDLALERACLLLPTCGEKHSARRIIAGKIIECANRGETSLSRLTEVGYAAAIKLSASAQAVREKEAAN
;
A
#
# COMPACT_ATOMS: atom_id res chain seq x y z
N MET A 1 -15.26 0.42 -17.98
CA MET A 1 -13.80 0.26 -17.79
C MET A 1 -13.44 1.08 -16.55
N ILE A 2 -12.75 0.55 -15.54
CA ILE A 2 -12.48 1.28 -14.26
C ILE A 2 -11.47 2.44 -14.48
N THR A 3 -11.04 2.67 -15.72
CA THR A 3 -10.19 3.79 -16.15
C THR A 3 -10.91 5.13 -16.28
N ASP A 4 -12.24 5.18 -16.13
CA ASP A 4 -13.04 6.43 -16.18
C ASP A 4 -13.25 7.09 -14.80
N THR A 5 -12.87 6.45 -13.69
CA THR A 5 -13.16 6.99 -12.35
C THR A 5 -12.13 7.99 -11.84
N PHE A 6 -10.89 7.95 -12.32
CA PHE A 6 -9.81 8.80 -11.85
C PHE A 6 -9.04 9.42 -13.01
N ASP A 7 -8.85 10.73 -12.96
CA ASP A 7 -8.08 11.46 -13.96
C ASP A 7 -6.60 11.01 -13.96
N ARG A 8 -5.88 11.22 -15.07
CA ARG A 8 -4.45 10.81 -15.22
C ARG A 8 -3.58 11.32 -14.09
N ARG A 9 -3.84 12.55 -13.62
CA ARG A 9 -3.12 13.14 -12.49
C ARG A 9 -3.34 12.35 -11.20
N THR A 10 -4.54 11.87 -10.96
CA THR A 10 -4.87 11.06 -9.78
C THR A 10 -4.21 9.70 -9.88
N ILE A 11 -4.26 9.05 -11.05
CA ILE A 11 -3.57 7.77 -11.28
C ILE A 11 -2.07 7.90 -11.00
N ALA A 12 -1.41 8.96 -11.50
CA ALA A 12 0.01 9.19 -11.24
C ALA A 12 0.34 9.37 -9.75
N LYS A 13 -0.55 10.04 -8.99
CA LYS A 13 -0.39 10.18 -7.52
C LYS A 13 -0.56 8.84 -6.81
N MET A 14 -1.50 8.00 -7.24
CA MET A 14 -1.73 6.68 -6.67
C MET A 14 -0.54 5.75 -6.90
N ASP A 15 0.06 5.80 -8.10
CA ASP A 15 1.25 5.02 -8.43
C ASP A 15 2.46 5.48 -7.60
N LEU A 16 2.68 6.79 -7.52
CA LEU A 16 3.75 7.37 -6.68
C LEU A 16 3.58 7.02 -5.19
N ALA A 17 2.35 7.08 -4.67
CA ALA A 17 2.06 6.69 -3.30
C ALA A 17 2.33 5.19 -3.05
N LEU A 18 1.99 4.34 -4.03
CA LEU A 18 2.24 2.90 -3.98
C LEU A 18 3.74 2.58 -3.99
N GLU A 19 4.51 3.22 -4.87
CA GLU A 19 5.96 3.07 -4.92
C GLU A 19 6.60 3.44 -3.58
N ARG A 20 6.24 4.61 -3.02
CA ARG A 20 6.74 5.09 -1.73
C ARG A 20 6.42 4.12 -0.59
N ALA A 21 5.19 3.62 -0.53
CA ALA A 21 4.77 2.66 0.48
C ALA A 21 5.50 1.32 0.35
N CYS A 22 5.77 0.86 -0.88
CA CYS A 22 6.51 -0.37 -1.13
C CYS A 22 7.97 -0.31 -0.67
N LEU A 23 8.56 0.88 -0.49
CA LEU A 23 9.91 1.02 0.06
C LEU A 23 10.00 0.61 1.54
N LEU A 24 8.88 0.61 2.28
CA LEU A 24 8.84 0.16 3.67
C LEU A 24 8.68 -1.35 3.81
N LEU A 25 8.37 -2.07 2.72
CA LEU A 25 8.16 -3.50 2.77
C LEU A 25 9.50 -4.25 2.78
N PRO A 26 9.61 -5.34 3.55
CA PRO A 26 10.79 -6.20 3.49
C PRO A 26 10.95 -6.81 2.08
N THR A 27 12.19 -6.92 1.61
CA THR A 27 12.53 -7.38 0.25
C THR A 27 12.14 -8.84 -0.04
N CYS A 28 11.80 -9.62 0.98
CA CYS A 28 11.57 -11.05 0.86
C CYS A 28 10.15 -11.36 0.32
N GLY A 29 10.06 -12.13 -0.77
CA GLY A 29 8.94 -12.97 -1.26
C GLY A 29 7.51 -12.40 -1.34
N GLU A 30 7.01 -11.83 -0.25
CA GLU A 30 5.62 -11.39 -0.05
C GLU A 30 5.34 -9.98 -0.62
N LYS A 31 6.33 -9.36 -1.25
CA LYS A 31 6.24 -8.01 -1.83
C LYS A 31 5.05 -7.87 -2.80
N HIS A 32 4.74 -8.91 -3.57
CA HIS A 32 3.62 -8.88 -4.52
C HIS A 32 2.26 -8.84 -3.82
N SER A 33 2.06 -9.67 -2.80
CA SER A 33 0.82 -9.71 -2.00
C SER A 33 0.64 -8.42 -1.21
N ALA A 34 1.70 -7.97 -0.53
CA ALA A 34 1.69 -6.73 0.22
C ALA A 34 1.43 -5.50 -0.68
N ARG A 35 2.07 -5.43 -1.85
CA ARG A 35 1.80 -4.37 -2.85
C ARG A 35 0.34 -4.35 -3.29
N ARG A 36 -0.29 -5.50 -3.51
CA ARG A 36 -1.71 -5.59 -3.89
C ARG A 36 -2.63 -5.05 -2.79
N ILE A 37 -2.34 -5.36 -1.53
CA ILE A 37 -3.10 -4.87 -0.38
C ILE A 37 -2.97 -3.35 -0.26
N ILE A 38 -1.75 -2.83 -0.36
CA ILE A 38 -1.49 -1.37 -0.31
C ILE A 38 -2.22 -0.65 -1.45
N ALA A 39 -2.12 -1.15 -2.68
CA ALA A 39 -2.82 -0.58 -3.82
C ALA A 39 -4.35 -0.56 -3.62
N GLY A 40 -4.92 -1.63 -3.07
CA GLY A 40 -6.34 -1.68 -2.72
C GLY A 40 -6.76 -0.60 -1.72
N LYS A 41 -5.92 -0.31 -0.72
CA LYS A 41 -6.18 0.76 0.27
C LYS A 41 -6.08 2.16 -0.32
N ILE A 42 -5.14 2.38 -1.23
CA ILE A 42 -5.00 3.65 -1.96
C ILE A 42 -6.23 3.88 -2.86
N ILE A 43 -6.72 2.84 -3.54
CA ILE A 43 -7.94 2.90 -4.37
C ILE A 43 -9.18 3.16 -3.51
N GLU A 44 -9.33 2.48 -2.37
CA GLU A 44 -10.43 2.72 -1.41
C GLU A 44 -10.43 4.17 -0.90
N CYS A 45 -9.26 4.73 -0.61
CA CYS A 45 -9.12 6.12 -0.19
C CYS A 45 -9.52 7.08 -1.31
N ALA A 46 -9.05 6.87 -2.54
CA ALA A 46 -9.40 7.70 -3.68
C ALA A 46 -10.90 7.62 -4.01
N ASN A 47 -11.53 6.46 -3.89
CA ASN A 47 -12.97 6.27 -4.09
C ASN A 47 -13.82 7.05 -3.08
N ARG A 48 -13.28 7.38 -1.90
CA ARG A 48 -13.94 8.24 -0.91
C ARG A 48 -13.82 9.74 -1.24
N GLY A 49 -13.15 10.10 -2.34
CA GLY A 49 -12.88 11.48 -2.75
C GLY A 49 -11.51 12.01 -2.34
N GLU A 50 -10.76 11.25 -1.52
CA GLU A 50 -9.46 11.67 -0.99
C GLU A 50 -8.34 11.36 -1.99
N THR A 51 -8.22 12.20 -3.03
CA THR A 51 -7.26 12.03 -4.15
C THR A 51 -5.97 12.85 -3.99
N SER A 52 -5.77 13.45 -2.82
CA SER A 52 -4.57 14.21 -2.48
C SER A 52 -3.37 13.30 -2.32
N LEU A 53 -2.22 13.68 -2.89
CA LEU A 53 -0.99 12.86 -2.84
C LEU A 53 -0.58 12.55 -1.39
N SER A 54 -0.68 13.53 -0.50
CA SER A 54 -0.37 13.34 0.93
C SER A 54 -1.24 12.24 1.53
N ARG A 55 -2.57 12.29 1.32
CA ARG A 55 -3.47 11.28 1.86
C ARG A 55 -3.27 9.90 1.29
N LEU A 56 -3.09 9.80 -0.01
CA LEU A 56 -2.78 8.52 -0.66
C LEU A 56 -1.47 7.93 -0.12
N THR A 57 -0.47 8.78 0.12
CA THR A 57 0.82 8.39 0.70
C THR A 57 0.68 7.94 2.16
N GLU A 58 -0.04 8.69 2.98
CA GLU A 58 -0.31 8.34 4.39
C GLU A 58 -1.01 6.99 4.51
N VAL A 59 -2.07 6.77 3.72
CA VAL A 59 -2.80 5.49 3.71
C VAL A 59 -1.91 4.35 3.22
N GLY A 60 -1.11 4.60 2.19
CA GLY A 60 -0.14 3.64 1.68
C GLY A 60 0.88 3.23 2.75
N TYR A 61 1.48 4.20 3.44
CA TYR A 61 2.41 3.94 4.53
C TYR A 61 1.77 3.23 5.71
N ALA A 62 0.58 3.65 6.14
CA ALA A 62 -0.14 2.99 7.21
C ALA A 62 -0.42 1.51 6.89
N ALA A 63 -0.77 1.20 5.64
CA ALA A 63 -0.93 -0.17 5.19
C ALA A 63 0.40 -0.93 5.18
N ALA A 64 1.48 -0.33 4.68
CA ALA A 64 2.80 -0.96 4.65
C ALA A 64 3.33 -1.27 6.06
N ILE A 65 3.20 -0.33 7.01
CA ILE A 65 3.62 -0.51 8.42
C ILE A 65 2.84 -1.64 9.08
N LYS A 66 1.52 -1.72 8.85
CA LYS A 66 0.71 -2.82 9.37
C LYS A 66 1.17 -4.18 8.82
N LEU A 67 1.45 -4.24 7.52
CA LEU A 67 1.92 -5.46 6.86
C LEU A 67 3.32 -5.87 7.34
N SER A 68 4.24 -4.91 7.52
CA SER A 68 5.58 -5.19 8.04
C SER A 68 5.54 -5.65 9.50
N ALA A 69 4.69 -5.04 10.33
CA ALA A 69 4.48 -5.46 11.72
C ALA A 69 3.88 -6.86 11.81
N SER A 70 2.88 -7.19 10.97
CA SER A 70 2.31 -8.54 10.90
C SER A 70 3.32 -9.58 10.41
N ALA A 71 4.18 -9.25 9.44
CA ALA A 71 5.23 -10.14 8.97
C ALA A 71 6.30 -10.43 10.05
N GLN A 72 6.62 -9.45 10.90
CA GLN A 72 7.53 -9.66 12.04
C GLN A 72 6.90 -10.54 13.13
N ALA A 73 5.62 -10.36 13.44
CA ALA A 73 4.93 -11.17 14.46
C ALA A 73 4.82 -12.66 14.08
N VAL A 74 4.74 -12.99 12.77
CA VAL A 74 4.75 -14.39 12.30
C VAL A 74 6.16 -14.99 12.41
N ARG A 75 7.21 -14.23 12.06
CA ARG A 75 8.61 -14.70 12.17
C ARG A 75 9.05 -14.95 13.62
N GLU A 76 8.57 -14.16 14.58
CA GLU A 76 8.90 -14.34 16.00
C GLU A 76 8.25 -15.61 16.58
N LYS A 77 7.16 -16.09 15.99
CA LYS A 77 6.53 -17.38 16.37
C LYS A 77 7.20 -18.61 15.74
N GLU A 78 7.79 -18.50 14.55
CA GLU A 78 8.53 -19.60 13.92
C GLU A 78 9.92 -19.83 14.53
N ALA A 79 10.56 -18.80 15.10
CA ALA A 79 11.88 -18.93 15.73
C ALA A 79 11.85 -19.57 17.15
N ALA A 80 10.66 -19.84 17.68
CA ALA A 80 10.45 -20.39 19.03
C ALA A 80 9.89 -21.82 19.05
N ASN A 81 9.84 -22.51 17.90
CA ASN A 81 9.40 -23.91 17.79
C ASN A 81 10.53 -24.86 17.40
#